data_AF-A0A6N9TR07-F1
#
_entry.id   AF-A0A6N9TR07-F1
#
_cell.length_a   1.000
_cell.length_b   1.000
_cell.length_c   1.000
_cell.angle_alpha   90.00
_cell.angle_beta   90.00
_cell.angle_gamma   90.00
#
_symmetry.space_group_name_H-M   'P 1'
#
loop_
_entity.id
_entity.type
_entity.pdbx_description
1 polymer ?
#
loop_
_entity_poly.entity_id
_entity_poly.type
_entity_poly.pdbx_seq_one_letter_code
_entity_poly.pdbx_strand_id
1 'polypeptide(L)'
;MVVPIKKLKRFQSENNPNVFVFGEKSVLANWVLNHPFWTASILVFFAIVPTVSCSDRFLKVFIVFSTYNYAIALAARLLCRNLCYKVEYDLSSRVIKFYRCFNSGAIEAPIENVVFLFDRHFAAIYSVYRFTIFNEYMPYFAAIIPGNEIKFSDGIYARYMKWRFKSMKKSLEG
;
A
#
# COMPACT_ATOMS: atom_id res chain seq x y z
N MET A 1 -12.45 -4.97 22.83
CA MET A 1 -13.78 -4.54 22.38
C MET A 1 -13.88 -4.81 20.88
N VAL A 2 -14.94 -5.50 20.44
CA VAL A 2 -15.05 -6.11 19.10
C VAL A 2 -15.89 -5.20 18.20
N VAL A 3 -15.36 -4.82 17.04
CA VAL A 3 -16.06 -3.98 16.06
C VAL A 3 -17.29 -4.73 15.49
N PRO A 4 -18.46 -4.09 15.35
CA PRO A 4 -19.64 -4.70 14.75
C PRO A 4 -19.35 -5.32 13.37
N ILE A 5 -19.40 -6.65 13.30
CA ILE A 5 -19.09 -7.47 12.11
C ILE A 5 -19.91 -7.06 10.87
N LYS A 6 -21.09 -6.45 11.04
CA LYS A 6 -21.97 -6.03 9.94
C LYS A 6 -21.28 -5.09 8.93
N LYS A 7 -20.44 -4.14 9.38
CA LYS A 7 -19.71 -3.21 8.49
C LYS A 7 -18.48 -3.84 7.84
N LEU A 8 -18.04 -4.99 8.35
CA LEU A 8 -16.86 -5.74 7.88
C LEU A 8 -17.22 -6.90 6.95
N LYS A 9 -18.50 -7.33 6.89
CA LYS A 9 -18.97 -8.40 5.99
C LYS A 9 -18.55 -8.23 4.53
N ARG A 10 -18.44 -6.99 4.04
CA ARG A 10 -18.02 -6.69 2.67
C ARG A 10 -16.57 -7.10 2.35
N PHE A 11 -15.76 -7.33 3.38
CA PHE A 11 -14.37 -7.78 3.28
C PHE A 11 -14.23 -9.25 3.69
N GLN A 12 -15.30 -9.91 4.12
CA GLN A 12 -15.26 -11.32 4.48
C GLN A 12 -15.24 -12.16 3.20
N SER A 13 -14.39 -13.18 3.14
CA SER A 13 -14.31 -14.08 1.99
C SER A 13 -15.63 -14.85 1.84
N GLU A 14 -16.13 -14.95 0.61
CA GLU A 14 -17.35 -15.72 0.29
C GLU A 14 -17.17 -17.21 0.59
N ASN A 15 -15.95 -17.71 0.45
CA ASN A 15 -15.63 -19.13 0.62
C ASN A 15 -15.27 -19.51 2.06
N ASN A 16 -14.82 -18.56 2.89
CA ASN A 16 -14.44 -18.83 4.27
C ASN A 16 -14.73 -17.62 5.18
N PRO A 17 -15.69 -17.74 6.12
CA PRO A 17 -16.06 -16.64 6.99
C PRO A 17 -14.94 -16.22 7.95
N ASN A 18 -13.91 -17.03 8.18
CA ASN A 18 -12.80 -16.65 9.05
C ASN A 18 -11.73 -15.80 8.33
N VAL A 19 -11.83 -15.66 7.01
CA VAL A 19 -10.85 -14.92 6.19
C VAL A 19 -11.41 -13.57 5.80
N PHE A 20 -10.64 -12.52 6.09
CA PHE A 20 -10.89 -11.16 5.61
C PHE A 20 -9.94 -10.83 4.47
N VAL A 21 -10.51 -10.35 3.37
CA VAL A 21 -9.82 -9.99 2.13
C VAL A 21 -9.95 -8.48 1.91
N PHE A 22 -8.82 -7.82 1.80
CA PHE A 22 -8.71 -6.40 1.50
C PHE A 22 -7.98 -6.22 0.18
N GLY A 23 -8.60 -5.55 -0.79
CA GLY A 23 -8.08 -5.43 -2.14
C GLY A 23 -9.02 -5.99 -3.19
N GLU A 24 -8.53 -6.14 -4.42
CA GLU A 24 -9.28 -6.54 -5.64
C GLU A 24 -10.43 -5.61 -6.11
N LYS A 25 -10.80 -4.56 -5.35
CA LYS A 25 -11.72 -3.48 -5.83
C LYS A 25 -11.13 -2.07 -5.87
N SER A 26 -9.89 -1.88 -5.42
CA SER A 26 -9.28 -0.54 -5.46
C SER A 26 -9.01 -0.15 -6.92
N VAL A 27 -9.72 0.87 -7.40
CA VAL A 27 -9.57 1.40 -8.77
C VAL A 27 -8.11 1.72 -9.07
N LEU A 28 -7.37 2.22 -8.08
CA LEU A 28 -5.95 2.53 -8.19
C LEU A 28 -5.08 1.27 -8.28
N ALA A 29 -5.34 0.23 -7.48
CA ALA A 29 -4.62 -1.05 -7.59
C ALA A 29 -4.82 -1.68 -8.96
N ASN A 30 -6.07 -1.71 -9.42
CA ASN A 30 -6.43 -2.28 -10.71
C ASN A 30 -5.82 -1.45 -11.86
N TRP A 31 -5.85 -0.13 -11.77
CA TRP A 31 -5.22 0.75 -12.74
C TRP A 31 -3.68 0.58 -12.78
N VAL A 32 -3.01 0.50 -11.63
CA VAL A 32 -1.56 0.27 -11.56
C VAL A 32 -1.17 -1.11 -12.11
N LEU A 33 -1.96 -2.14 -11.81
CA LEU A 33 -1.76 -3.49 -12.36
C LEU A 33 -1.96 -3.54 -13.88
N ASN A 34 -2.95 -2.81 -14.41
CA ASN A 34 -3.30 -2.83 -15.83
C ASN A 34 -2.53 -1.80 -16.67
N HIS A 35 -1.92 -0.78 -16.06
CA HIS A 35 -1.21 0.31 -16.75
C HIS A 35 0.18 0.62 -16.16
N PRO A 36 1.08 -0.39 -16.05
CA PRO A 36 2.44 -0.17 -15.54
C PRO A 36 3.23 0.84 -16.39
N PHE A 37 3.00 0.87 -17.71
CA PHE A 37 3.66 1.76 -18.66
C PHE A 37 3.27 3.25 -18.50
N TRP A 38 2.01 3.54 -18.22
CA TRP A 38 1.53 4.91 -18.01
C TRP A 38 2.05 5.51 -16.71
N THR A 39 2.12 4.70 -15.65
CA THR A 39 2.66 5.11 -14.35
C THR A 39 4.12 5.53 -14.47
N ALA A 40 4.92 4.72 -15.17
CA ALA A 40 6.31 5.04 -15.52
C ALA A 40 6.43 6.35 -16.31
N SER A 41 5.52 6.60 -17.26
CA SER A 41 5.56 7.77 -18.15
C SER A 41 5.27 9.10 -17.43
N ILE A 42 4.38 9.12 -16.43
CA ILE A 42 4.09 10.33 -15.64
C ILE A 42 5.30 10.75 -14.80
N LEU A 43 5.98 9.80 -14.18
CA LEU A 43 7.17 10.05 -13.36
C LEU A 43 8.34 10.59 -14.20
N VAL A 44 8.46 10.08 -15.42
CA VAL A 44 9.38 10.59 -16.44
C VAL A 44 9.06 12.02 -16.80
N PHE A 45 7.79 12.37 -17.03
CA PHE A 45 7.39 13.73 -17.42
C PHE A 45 7.84 14.78 -16.40
N PHE A 46 7.67 14.51 -15.10
CA PHE A 46 8.17 15.38 -14.02
C PHE A 46 9.71 15.44 -13.96
N ALA A 47 10.39 14.37 -14.38
CA ALA A 47 11.84 14.32 -14.43
C ALA A 47 12.43 15.00 -15.70
N ILE A 48 11.64 15.19 -16.75
CA ILE A 48 12.05 15.83 -18.02
C ILE A 48 12.06 17.36 -17.92
N VAL A 49 11.19 17.99 -17.11
CA VAL A 49 11.14 19.46 -16.96
C VAL A 49 12.52 20.11 -16.74
N PRO A 50 13.46 19.56 -15.92
CA PRO A 50 14.80 20.12 -15.77
C PRO A 50 15.75 19.91 -16.96
N THR A 51 15.42 19.08 -17.97
CA THR A 51 16.30 18.81 -19.14
C THR A 51 16.17 19.84 -20.27
N VAL A 52 15.14 20.70 -20.23
CA VAL A 52 14.81 21.63 -21.31
C VAL A 52 15.88 22.75 -21.46
N SER A 53 16.63 23.05 -20.40
CA SER A 53 17.63 24.13 -20.33
C SER A 53 19.04 23.81 -20.87
N CYS A 54 19.31 22.56 -21.28
CA CYS A 54 20.67 22.16 -21.72
C CYS A 54 20.87 22.39 -23.24
N SER A 55 21.94 23.03 -23.71
CA SER A 55 22.14 23.33 -25.14
C SER A 55 22.74 22.18 -25.96
N ASP A 56 23.35 21.19 -25.30
CA ASP A 56 24.03 20.06 -25.96
C ASP A 56 23.04 18.91 -26.27
N ARG A 57 22.92 18.58 -27.56
CA ARG A 57 22.00 17.56 -28.09
C ARG A 57 22.35 16.14 -27.66
N PHE A 58 23.63 15.76 -27.65
CA PHE A 58 24.05 14.40 -27.29
C PHE A 58 23.90 14.18 -25.79
N LEU A 59 24.29 15.18 -25.00
CA LEU A 59 24.14 15.16 -23.55
C LEU A 59 22.66 15.14 -23.13
N LYS A 60 21.79 15.89 -23.82
CA LYS A 60 20.33 15.84 -23.61
C LYS A 60 19.75 14.43 -23.80
N VAL A 61 20.09 13.76 -24.90
CA VAL A 61 19.56 12.41 -25.18
C VAL A 61 20.03 11.41 -24.14
N PHE A 62 21.30 11.47 -23.73
CA PHE A 62 21.85 10.59 -22.70
C PHE A 62 21.25 10.84 -21.31
N ILE A 63 21.07 12.11 -20.92
CA ILE A 63 20.43 12.49 -19.65
C ILE A 63 18.97 12.07 -19.63
N VAL A 64 18.20 12.30 -20.69
CA VAL A 64 16.80 11.89 -20.76
C VAL A 64 16.68 10.36 -20.69
N PHE A 65 17.48 9.61 -21.44
CA PHE A 65 17.46 8.14 -21.42
C PHE A 65 17.86 7.55 -20.06
N SER A 66 18.89 8.12 -19.41
CA SER A 66 19.35 7.67 -18.10
C SER A 66 18.37 8.05 -16.99
N THR A 67 17.79 9.25 -17.06
CA THR A 67 16.78 9.73 -16.10
C THR A 67 15.47 8.97 -16.26
N TYR A 68 15.10 8.57 -17.48
CA TYR A 68 13.95 7.71 -17.76
C TYR A 68 14.12 6.33 -17.13
N ASN A 69 15.24 5.67 -17.41
CA ASN A 69 15.56 4.35 -16.84
C ASN A 69 15.74 4.41 -15.32
N TYR A 70 16.34 5.47 -14.79
CA TYR A 70 16.49 5.67 -13.36
C TYR A 70 15.16 5.98 -12.67
N ALA A 71 14.31 6.87 -13.19
CA ALA A 71 13.01 7.20 -12.61
C ALA A 71 12.06 6.00 -12.64
N ILE A 72 12.08 5.19 -13.70
CA ILE A 72 11.31 3.96 -13.80
C ILE A 72 11.86 2.90 -12.85
N ALA A 73 13.18 2.68 -12.82
CA ALA A 73 13.79 1.74 -11.89
C ALA A 73 13.61 2.17 -10.43
N LEU A 74 13.61 3.47 -10.13
CA LEU A 74 13.45 4.06 -8.81
C LEU A 74 11.98 4.04 -8.35
N ALA A 75 11.04 4.36 -9.22
CA ALA A 75 9.61 4.22 -8.94
C ALA A 75 9.19 2.74 -8.81
N ALA A 76 9.69 1.87 -9.68
CA ALA A 76 9.48 0.43 -9.58
C ALA A 76 10.13 -0.17 -8.31
N ARG A 77 11.31 0.33 -7.88
CA ARG A 77 11.95 -0.10 -6.63
C ARG A 77 11.32 0.48 -5.37
N LEU A 78 10.89 1.75 -5.35
CA LEU A 78 10.46 2.46 -4.15
C LEU A 78 8.93 2.47 -3.92
N LEU A 79 8.12 2.61 -4.97
CA LEU A 79 6.66 2.67 -4.81
C LEU A 79 5.98 1.29 -4.87
N CYS A 80 6.66 0.27 -5.41
CA CYS A 80 5.95 -0.85 -6.02
C CYS A 80 6.43 -2.27 -5.63
N ARG A 81 7.68 -2.49 -5.20
CA ARG A 81 8.19 -3.87 -4.99
C ARG A 81 7.36 -4.72 -4.02
N ASN A 82 6.73 -4.09 -3.05
CA ASN A 82 5.81 -4.71 -2.09
C ASN A 82 4.49 -3.92 -1.97
N LEU A 83 4.08 -3.21 -3.02
CA LEU A 83 2.71 -2.69 -3.06
C LEU A 83 1.76 -3.89 -3.12
N CYS A 84 0.83 -3.96 -2.18
CA CYS A 84 -0.12 -5.05 -2.09
C CYS A 84 -1.40 -4.70 -2.85
N TYR A 85 -1.75 -5.49 -3.87
CA TYR A 85 -3.07 -5.38 -4.52
C TYR A 85 -4.15 -6.12 -3.74
N LYS A 86 -3.75 -7.10 -2.94
CA LYS A 86 -4.61 -7.91 -2.08
C LYS A 86 -3.88 -8.28 -0.81
N VAL A 87 -4.60 -8.28 0.29
CA VAL A 87 -4.15 -8.73 1.59
C VAL A 87 -5.24 -9.58 2.21
N GLU A 88 -4.89 -10.78 2.62
CA GLU A 88 -5.82 -11.71 3.27
C GLU A 88 -5.40 -11.92 4.71
N TYR A 89 -6.33 -11.91 5.64
CA TYR A 89 -6.07 -12.20 7.05
C TYR A 89 -7.03 -13.27 7.52
N ASP A 90 -6.49 -14.39 7.96
CA ASP A 90 -7.23 -15.52 8.50
C ASP A 90 -7.24 -15.44 10.04
N LEU A 91 -8.43 -15.29 10.62
CA LEU A 91 -8.63 -15.22 12.06
C LEU A 91 -8.28 -16.52 12.78
N SER A 92 -8.49 -17.67 12.13
CA SER A 92 -8.30 -18.97 12.76
C SER A 92 -6.82 -19.34 12.86
N SER A 93 -6.08 -19.15 11.76
CA SER A 93 -4.64 -19.42 11.73
C SER A 93 -3.79 -18.23 12.22
N ARG A 94 -4.39 -17.05 12.38
CA ARG A 94 -3.69 -15.80 12.73
C ARG A 94 -2.58 -15.43 11.74
N VAL A 95 -2.73 -15.86 10.49
CA VAL A 95 -1.80 -15.58 9.39
C VAL A 95 -2.35 -14.48 8.51
N ILE A 96 -1.49 -13.52 8.15
CA ILE A 96 -1.75 -12.50 7.13
C ILE A 96 -0.93 -12.81 5.88
N LYS A 97 -1.57 -12.73 4.71
CA LYS A 97 -0.98 -12.98 3.40
C LYS A 97 -0.95 -11.70 2.59
N PHE A 98 0.22 -11.32 2.11
CA PHE A 98 0.46 -10.13 1.32
C PHE A 98 0.67 -10.49 -0.15
N TYR A 99 -0.29 -10.15 -1.01
CA TYR A 99 -0.20 -10.37 -2.46
C TYR A 99 0.31 -9.11 -3.14
N ARG A 100 1.45 -9.21 -3.81
CA ARG A 100 2.20 -8.06 -4.33
C ARG A 100 1.93 -7.82 -5.81
N CYS A 101 1.88 -6.56 -6.22
CA CYS A 101 1.57 -6.21 -7.62
C CYS A 101 2.66 -6.64 -8.62
N PHE A 102 3.93 -6.65 -8.21
CA PHE A 102 5.07 -6.80 -9.12
C PHE A 102 5.93 -8.04 -8.82
N ASN A 103 5.43 -8.95 -7.97
CA ASN A 103 6.07 -10.23 -7.66
C ASN A 103 5.01 -11.32 -7.58
N SER A 104 5.17 -12.39 -8.34
CA SER A 104 4.31 -13.58 -8.26
C SER A 104 4.51 -14.27 -6.92
N GLY A 105 3.46 -14.34 -6.11
CA GLY A 105 3.44 -15.06 -4.84
C GLY A 105 2.98 -14.20 -3.66
N ALA A 106 2.25 -14.84 -2.76
CA ALA A 106 1.87 -14.26 -1.47
C ALA A 106 3.00 -14.44 -0.46
N ILE A 107 3.29 -13.40 0.32
CA ILE A 107 4.13 -13.54 1.51
C ILE A 107 3.21 -13.75 2.70
N GLU A 108 3.39 -14.86 3.39
CA GLU A 108 2.65 -15.19 4.60
C GLU A 108 3.44 -14.79 5.83
N ALA A 109 2.77 -14.18 6.80
CA ALA A 109 3.36 -13.76 8.06
C ALA A 109 2.40 -14.06 9.23
N PRO A 110 2.90 -14.54 10.37
CA PRO A 110 2.14 -14.53 11.62
C PRO A 110 1.83 -13.09 12.03
N ILE A 111 0.58 -12.78 12.37
CA ILE A 111 0.13 -11.40 12.66
C ILE A 111 0.88 -10.76 13.84
N GLU A 112 1.38 -11.57 14.76
CA GLU A 112 2.17 -11.16 15.93
C GLU A 112 3.51 -10.54 15.52
N ASN A 113 4.04 -10.96 14.37
CA ASN A 113 5.34 -10.51 13.86
C ASN A 113 5.20 -9.33 12.89
N VAL A 114 3.98 -8.83 12.67
CA VAL A 114 3.70 -7.75 11.72
C VAL A 114 3.45 -6.46 12.46
N VAL A 115 4.26 -5.44 12.15
CA VAL A 115 4.06 -4.08 12.68
C VAL A 115 3.35 -3.23 11.65
N PHE A 116 2.18 -2.70 12.01
CA PHE A 116 1.46 -1.76 11.16
C PHE A 116 1.92 -0.33 11.43
N LEU A 117 2.29 0.39 10.38
CA LEU A 117 2.80 1.75 10.42
C LEU A 117 2.08 2.63 9.39
N PHE A 118 1.79 3.86 9.77
CA PHE A 118 1.37 4.93 8.88
C PHE A 118 2.40 6.07 8.91
N ASP A 119 3.08 6.32 7.79
CA ASP A 119 4.00 7.45 7.64
C ASP A 119 3.45 8.52 6.68
N ARG A 120 3.22 8.09 5.46
CA ARG A 120 2.60 8.73 4.31
C ARG A 120 1.66 7.72 3.64
N HIS A 121 2.01 6.43 3.75
CA HIS A 121 1.22 5.31 3.32
C HIS A 121 0.98 4.36 4.50
N PHE A 122 -0.17 3.70 4.49
CA PHE A 122 -0.43 2.58 5.38
C PHE A 122 0.45 1.41 4.94
N ALA A 123 1.22 0.86 5.86
CA ALA A 123 2.15 -0.23 5.58
C ALA A 123 2.17 -1.26 6.70
N ALA A 124 2.51 -2.49 6.33
CA ALA A 124 2.84 -3.58 7.23
C ALA A 124 4.34 -3.89 7.11
N ILE A 125 5.05 -3.94 8.24
CA ILE A 125 6.46 -4.30 8.31
C ILE A 125 6.56 -5.71 8.85
N TYR A 126 7.24 -6.57 8.12
CA TYR A 126 7.52 -7.95 8.53
C TYR A 126 8.95 -8.32 8.14
N SER A 127 9.73 -8.80 9.11
CA SER A 127 11.17 -9.04 8.94
C SER A 127 11.86 -7.75 8.42
N VAL A 128 12.49 -7.80 7.25
CA VAL A 128 13.14 -6.66 6.57
C VAL A 128 12.26 -6.00 5.50
N TYR A 129 11.05 -6.51 5.28
CA TYR A 129 10.18 -6.07 4.19
C TYR A 129 9.11 -5.11 4.69
N ARG A 130 8.93 -4.03 3.93
CA ARG A 130 7.80 -3.12 4.03
C ARG A 130 6.78 -3.46 2.96
N PHE A 131 5.56 -3.76 3.35
CA PHE A 131 4.39 -4.00 2.48
C PHE A 131 3.49 -2.79 2.50
N THR A 132 3.32 -2.13 1.36
CA THR A 132 2.47 -0.93 1.26
C THR A 132 1.05 -1.36 0.94
N ILE A 133 0.09 -0.89 1.73
CA ILE A 133 -1.33 -1.19 1.63
C ILE A 133 -2.09 0.11 1.36
N PHE A 134 -3.23 0.06 0.68
CA PHE A 134 -4.04 1.26 0.46
C PHE A 134 -4.55 1.85 1.78
N ASN A 135 -4.40 3.18 1.93
CA ASN A 135 -4.78 3.93 3.13
C ASN A 135 -6.26 3.75 3.50
N GLU A 136 -7.13 3.52 2.51
CA GLU A 136 -8.57 3.29 2.71
C GLU A 136 -8.88 2.03 3.53
N TYR A 137 -7.98 1.03 3.50
CA TYR A 137 -8.17 -0.23 4.24
C TYR A 137 -7.74 -0.14 5.71
N MET A 138 -6.93 0.86 6.06
CA MET A 138 -6.39 1.08 7.42
C MET A 138 -7.43 0.96 8.56
N PRO A 139 -8.60 1.64 8.53
CA PRO A 139 -9.59 1.54 9.61
C PRO A 139 -10.18 0.13 9.77
N TYR A 140 -10.25 -0.65 8.69
CA TYR A 140 -10.80 -2.00 8.70
C TYR A 140 -9.78 -3.02 9.22
N PHE A 141 -8.51 -2.86 8.88
CA PHE A 141 -7.43 -3.64 9.49
C PHE A 141 -7.40 -3.48 11.02
N ALA A 142 -7.47 -2.24 11.49
CA ALA A 142 -7.49 -1.96 12.94
C ALA A 142 -8.72 -2.51 13.66
N ALA A 143 -9.81 -2.76 12.94
CA ALA A 143 -11.03 -3.34 13.50
C ALA A 143 -10.90 -4.85 13.72
N ILE A 144 -10.08 -5.52 12.90
CA ILE A 144 -10.03 -6.99 12.80
C ILE A 144 -8.79 -7.56 13.46
N ILE A 145 -7.70 -6.79 13.57
CA ILE A 145 -6.48 -7.25 14.22
C ILE A 145 -6.49 -6.87 15.71
N PRO A 146 -6.80 -7.80 16.63
CA PRO A 146 -6.79 -7.51 18.05
C PRO A 146 -5.35 -7.27 18.54
N GLY A 147 -5.14 -6.18 19.30
CA GLY A 147 -3.89 -5.93 20.01
C GLY A 147 -2.74 -5.31 19.20
N ASN A 148 -2.81 -5.27 17.86
CA ASN A 148 -1.84 -4.50 17.07
C ASN A 148 -2.30 -3.06 16.89
N GLU A 149 -1.64 -2.15 17.62
CA GLU A 149 -1.81 -0.73 17.38
C GLU A 149 -1.09 -0.32 16.09
N ILE A 150 -1.81 0.41 15.23
CA ILE A 150 -1.20 1.07 14.07
C ILE A 150 -0.35 2.23 14.60
N LYS A 151 0.96 2.14 14.40
CA LYS A 151 1.89 3.22 14.72
C LYS A 151 1.73 4.34 13.70
N PHE A 152 1.83 5.59 14.13
CA PHE A 152 1.80 6.76 13.24
C PHE A 152 3.13 7.48 13.37
N SER A 153 3.78 7.82 12.25
CA SER A 153 4.99 8.63 12.24
C SER A 153 4.69 10.08 12.62
N ASP A 154 5.76 10.84 12.85
CA ASP A 154 5.66 12.28 12.99
C ASP A 154 5.39 12.97 11.64
N GLY A 155 4.68 14.10 11.69
CA GLY A 155 4.35 14.91 10.51
C GLY A 155 2.92 15.42 10.52
N ILE A 156 2.67 16.53 9.81
CA ILE A 156 1.34 17.17 9.74
C ILE A 156 0.32 16.23 9.07
N TYR A 157 0.72 15.55 7.99
CA TYR A 157 -0.16 14.62 7.28
C TYR A 157 -0.48 13.36 8.10
N ALA A 158 0.53 12.76 8.77
CA ALA A 158 0.32 11.62 9.66
C ALA A 158 -0.61 11.97 10.83
N ARG A 159 -0.48 13.19 11.40
CA ARG A 159 -1.41 13.71 12.42
C ARG A 159 -2.85 13.82 11.90
N TYR A 160 -3.04 14.41 10.72
CA TYR A 160 -4.35 14.49 10.07
C TYR A 160 -4.95 13.10 9.83
N MET A 161 -4.16 12.16 9.31
CA MET A 161 -4.60 10.79 9.03
C MET A 161 -4.90 10.02 10.32
N LYS A 162 -4.15 10.24 11.39
CA LYS A 162 -4.44 9.69 12.73
C LYS A 162 -5.77 10.22 13.26
N TRP A 163 -6.05 11.51 13.10
CA TRP A 163 -7.34 12.09 13.48
C TRP A 163 -8.49 11.49 12.67
N ARG A 164 -8.34 11.42 11.34
CA ARG A 164 -9.34 10.81 10.44
C ARG A 164 -9.58 9.33 10.78
N PHE A 165 -8.52 8.58 11.01
CA PHE A 165 -8.57 7.17 11.44
C PHE A 165 -9.35 7.01 12.75
N LYS A 166 -9.04 7.81 13.78
CA LYS A 166 -9.76 7.78 15.06
C LYS A 166 -11.24 8.08 14.88
N SER A 167 -11.58 9.04 14.03
CA SER A 167 -12.98 9.38 13.72
C SER A 167 -13.71 8.21 13.04
N MET A 168 -13.07 7.58 12.05
CA MET A 168 -13.64 6.42 11.34
C MET A 168 -13.76 5.20 12.25
N LYS A 169 -12.77 4.96 13.12
CA LYS A 169 -12.80 3.85 14.09
C LYS A 169 -14.00 3.97 15.03
N LYS A 170 -14.26 5.16 15.59
CA LYS A 170 -15.46 5.43 16.40
C LYS A 170 -16.76 5.15 15.62
N SER A 171 -16.80 5.55 14.35
CA SER A 171 -17.95 5.27 13.48
C SER A 171 -18.14 3.79 13.16
N LEU A 172 -17.07 2.99 13.17
CA LEU A 172 -17.16 1.54 13.02
C LEU A 172 -17.60 0.84 14.31
N GLU A 173 -17.24 1.37 15.48
CA GLU A 173 -17.59 0.85 16.81
C GLU A 173 -19.05 1.13 17.21
N GLY A 174 -19.68 2.17 16.65
CA GLY A 174 -21.12 2.47 16.79
C GLY A 174 -22.00 1.83 15.74
#